data_AF-A0A101FSZ8-F1
#
_entry.id   AF-A0A101FSZ8-F1
#
_cell.length_a   1.000
_cell.length_b   1.000
_cell.length_c   1.000
_cell.angle_alpha   90.00
_cell.angle_beta   90.00
_cell.angle_gamma   90.00
#
_symmetry.space_group_name_H-M   'P 1'
#
loop_
_entity.id
_entity.type
_entity.pdbx_description
1 polymer ?
#
loop_
_entity_poly.entity_id
_entity_poly.type
_entity_poly.pdbx_seq_one_letter_code
_entity_poly.pdbx_strand_id
1 'polypeptide(L)'
;MKPEIIDVIERRVKITVFRVGRIWTFKHFFGDKEIFKELADHYSRDNFRFEFLTEHERDEAFRKLAGRGFDCHLVEDLAGYVVSLDKSSKYAPVLKNSIEYAETQNERVFLMKDKVSVEEALEFGAEIYDGIIPF
;
A
#
# COMPACT_ATOMS: atom_id res chain seq x y z
N MET A 1 34.69 0.71 31.33
CA MET A 1 34.14 1.00 29.99
C MET A 1 32.94 0.09 29.81
N LYS A 2 31.71 0.61 29.87
CA LYS A 2 30.51 -0.18 29.61
C LYS A 2 30.36 -0.27 28.09
N PRO A 3 30.06 -1.45 27.51
CA PRO A 3 29.80 -1.53 26.08
C PRO A 3 28.55 -0.71 25.80
N GLU A 4 28.66 0.29 24.92
CA GLU A 4 27.51 0.95 24.34
C GLU A 4 26.77 -0.11 23.53
N ILE A 5 25.61 -0.52 24.03
CA ILE A 5 24.64 -1.29 23.26
C ILE A 5 24.16 -0.31 22.20
N ILE A 6 24.83 -0.31 21.04
CA ILE A 6 24.23 0.22 19.82
C ILE A 6 23.03 -0.69 19.61
N ASP A 7 21.85 -0.21 20.00
CA ASP A 7 20.58 -0.77 19.58
C ASP A 7 20.62 -0.73 18.05
N VAL A 8 21.04 -1.85 17.43
CA VAL A 8 20.82 -2.08 16.01
C VAL A 8 19.32 -2.28 15.91
N ILE A 9 18.57 -1.17 15.86
CA ILE A 9 17.18 -1.18 15.47
C ILE A 9 17.19 -1.81 14.08
N GLU A 10 16.86 -3.09 13.98
CA GLU A 10 16.68 -3.76 12.70
C GLU A 10 15.77 -2.89 11.87
N ARG A 11 16.29 -2.37 10.76
CA ARG A 11 15.56 -1.43 9.91
C ARG A 11 14.41 -2.18 9.28
N ARG A 12 13.23 -2.09 9.90
CA ARG A 12 12.02 -2.75 9.41
C ARG A 12 11.51 -2.07 8.16
N VAL A 13 11.01 -2.88 7.22
CA VAL A 13 10.37 -2.39 6.00
C VAL A 13 8.93 -2.03 6.33
N LYS A 14 8.58 -0.76 6.16
CA LYS A 14 7.23 -0.25 6.39
C LYS A 14 6.28 -0.71 5.28
N ILE A 15 5.13 -1.24 5.64
CA ILE A 15 4.01 -1.51 4.74
C ILE A 15 2.80 -0.70 5.21
N THR A 16 2.24 0.13 4.34
CA THR A 16 0.98 0.82 4.62
C THR A 16 -0.17 -0.08 4.20
N VAL A 17 -1.11 -0.33 5.11
CA VAL A 17 -2.29 -1.17 4.88
C VAL A 17 -3.52 -0.31 5.00
N PHE A 18 -4.28 -0.21 3.92
CA PHE A 18 -5.45 0.66 3.83
C PHE A 18 -6.72 -0.10 4.08
N ARG A 19 -7.69 0.58 4.69
CA ARG A 19 -9.08 0.15 4.68
C ARG A 19 -9.76 0.67 3.42
N VAL A 20 -10.18 -0.23 2.54
CA VAL A 20 -10.93 0.09 1.31
C VAL A 20 -12.28 -0.62 1.39
N GLY A 21 -13.36 0.15 1.46
CA GLY A 21 -14.68 -0.36 1.79
C GLY A 21 -14.69 -1.17 3.09
N ARG A 22 -14.88 -2.49 2.98
CA ARG A 22 -14.95 -3.43 4.12
C ARG A 22 -13.71 -4.29 4.33
N ILE A 23 -12.70 -4.15 3.47
CA ILE A 23 -11.51 -5.01 3.48
C ILE A 23 -10.26 -4.22 3.86
N TRP A 24 -9.24 -4.94 4.32
CA TRP A 24 -7.89 -4.41 4.51
C TRP A 24 -7.00 -4.84 3.35
N THR A 25 -6.22 -3.91 2.81
CA THR A 25 -5.39 -4.21 1.64
C THR A 25 -4.05 -3.49 1.65
N PHE A 26 -3.03 -4.15 1.12
CA PHE A 26 -1.73 -3.55 0.83
C PHE A 26 -1.11 -4.14 -0.44
N LYS A 27 -0.17 -3.41 -1.02
CA LYS A 27 0.63 -3.87 -2.16
C LYS A 27 2.10 -3.81 -1.81
N HIS A 28 2.75 -4.96 -1.85
CA HIS A 28 4.18 -5.07 -1.57
C HIS A 28 4.78 -6.18 -2.42
N PHE A 29 5.98 -5.94 -2.94
CA PHE A 29 6.76 -6.96 -3.62
C PHE A 29 7.73 -7.59 -2.64
N PHE A 30 7.49 -8.84 -2.28
CA PHE A 30 8.42 -9.59 -1.43
C PHE A 30 9.58 -10.13 -2.26
N GLY A 31 10.82 -9.76 -1.90
CA GLY A 31 12.02 -10.34 -2.49
C GLY A 31 12.21 -11.82 -2.14
N ASP A 32 11.73 -12.23 -0.96
CA ASP A 32 11.69 -13.61 -0.52
C ASP A 32 10.36 -14.28 -0.92
N LYS A 33 10.46 -15.32 -1.74
CA LYS A 33 9.32 -16.07 -2.27
C LYS A 33 8.56 -16.85 -1.19
N GLU A 34 9.21 -17.21 -0.09
CA GLU A 34 8.53 -17.96 0.98
C GLU A 34 7.53 -17.06 1.72
N ILE A 35 7.83 -15.77 1.87
CA ILE A 35 6.90 -14.79 2.45
C ILE A 35 5.65 -14.67 1.57
N PHE A 36 5.85 -14.58 0.25
CA PHE A 36 4.73 -14.52 -0.68
C PHE A 36 3.87 -15.78 -0.60
N LYS A 37 4.47 -16.97 -0.58
CA LYS A 37 3.75 -18.24 -0.50
C LYS A 37 2.87 -18.35 0.74
N GLU A 38 3.36 -17.90 1.89
CA GLU A 38 2.59 -17.93 3.15
C GLU A 38 1.36 -17.01 3.16
N LEU A 39 1.35 -15.99 2.30
CA LEU A 39 0.27 -15.03 2.16
C LEU A 39 -0.50 -15.21 0.84
N ALA A 40 -0.19 -16.25 0.06
CA ALA A 40 -0.69 -16.40 -1.30
C ALA A 40 -2.21 -16.54 -1.37
N ASP A 41 -2.83 -17.14 -0.36
CA ASP A 41 -4.28 -17.29 -0.25
C ASP A 41 -4.99 -15.93 -0.11
N HIS A 42 -4.28 -14.90 0.36
CA HIS A 42 -4.76 -13.52 0.48
C HIS A 42 -4.38 -12.65 -0.72
N TYR A 43 -3.70 -13.18 -1.73
CA TYR A 43 -3.23 -12.39 -2.87
C TYR A 43 -4.28 -12.35 -4.00
N SER A 44 -4.83 -11.17 -4.27
CA SER A 44 -5.68 -10.92 -5.43
C SER A 44 -4.82 -10.76 -6.68
N ARG A 45 -4.96 -11.71 -7.62
CA ARG A 45 -4.29 -11.65 -8.94
C ARG A 45 -4.90 -10.60 -9.86
N ASP A 46 -6.17 -10.29 -9.67
CA ASP A 46 -6.87 -9.30 -10.49
C ASP A 46 -6.46 -7.88 -10.08
N ASN A 47 -6.32 -7.64 -8.76
CA ASN A 47 -5.97 -6.33 -8.21
C ASN A 47 -4.47 -6.16 -7.91
N PHE A 48 -3.68 -7.23 -8.05
CA PHE A 48 -2.24 -7.27 -7.76
C PHE A 48 -1.88 -6.74 -6.35
N ARG A 49 -2.65 -7.15 -5.35
CA ARG A 49 -2.53 -6.71 -3.95
C ARG A 49 -2.96 -7.82 -2.99
N PHE A 50 -2.57 -7.71 -1.73
CA PHE A 50 -3.06 -8.58 -0.67
C PHE A 50 -4.37 -8.02 -0.10
N GLU A 51 -5.33 -8.89 0.16
CA GLU A 51 -6.68 -8.55 0.62
C GLU A 51 -7.06 -9.43 1.81
N PHE A 52 -7.55 -8.81 2.88
CA PHE A 52 -8.03 -9.50 4.07
C PHE A 52 -9.49 -9.13 4.32
N LEU A 53 -10.35 -10.14 4.29
CA LEU A 53 -11.79 -9.99 4.51
C LEU A 53 -12.11 -9.82 6.00
N THR A 54 -11.29 -10.40 6.87
CA THR A 54 -11.45 -10.34 8.32
C THR A 54 -10.22 -9.75 9.00
N GLU A 55 -10.43 -9.14 10.17
CA GLU A 55 -9.33 -8.65 11.01
C GLU A 55 -8.45 -9.79 11.53
N HIS A 56 -9.04 -10.97 11.75
CA HIS A 56 -8.30 -12.14 12.21
C HIS A 56 -7.24 -12.59 11.19
N GLU A 57 -7.63 -12.77 9.93
CA GLU A 57 -6.70 -13.13 8.83
C GLU A 57 -5.59 -12.08 8.67
N ARG A 58 -5.96 -10.79 8.73
CA ARG A 58 -5.03 -9.67 8.69
C ARG A 58 -3.99 -9.76 9.81
N ASP A 59 -4.44 -9.95 11.05
CA ASP A 59 -3.57 -9.95 12.23
C ASP A 59 -2.64 -11.17 12.24
N GLU A 60 -3.09 -12.32 11.74
CA GLU A 60 -2.24 -13.48 11.53
C GLU A 60 -1.15 -13.21 10.49
N ALA A 61 -1.51 -12.61 9.34
CA ALA A 61 -0.55 -12.22 8.32
C ALA A 61 0.47 -11.21 8.87
N PHE A 62 0.03 -10.22 9.63
CA PHE A 62 0.93 -9.20 10.20
C PHE A 62 1.91 -9.80 11.19
N ARG A 63 1.49 -10.77 12.01
CA ARG A 63 2.39 -11.48 12.92
C ARG A 63 3.50 -12.22 12.15
N LYS A 64 3.15 -12.87 11.04
CA LYS A 64 4.12 -13.55 10.15
C LYS A 64 5.09 -12.56 9.49
N LEU A 65 4.60 -11.38 9.12
CA LEU A 65 5.39 -10.30 8.52
C LEU A 65 6.33 -9.62 9.54
N ALA A 66 5.85 -9.38 10.76
CA ALA A 66 6.65 -8.80 11.85
C ALA A 66 7.86 -9.66 12.20
N GLY A 67 7.69 -11.00 12.24
CA GLY A 67 8.78 -11.95 12.44
C GLY A 67 9.83 -11.98 11.30
N ARG A 68 9.58 -11.25 10.21
CA ARG A 68 10.44 -11.17 9.02
C ARG A 68 10.91 -9.75 8.72
N GLY A 69 10.82 -8.86 9.70
CA GLY A 69 11.34 -7.49 9.59
C GLY A 69 10.43 -6.53 8.84
N PHE A 70 9.14 -6.82 8.70
CA PHE A 70 8.15 -5.88 8.16
C PHE A 70 7.36 -5.24 9.29
N ASP A 71 6.95 -3.98 9.09
CA ASP A 71 6.08 -3.26 10.02
C ASP A 71 4.84 -2.75 9.29
N CYS A 72 3.67 -3.29 9.64
CA CYS A 72 2.40 -2.99 8.99
C CYS A 72 1.67 -1.88 9.73
N HIS A 73 1.37 -0.78 9.03
CA HIS A 73 0.63 0.35 9.60
C HIS A 73 -0.74 0.47 8.96
N LEU A 74 -1.77 0.42 9.81
CA LEU A 74 -3.16 0.57 9.41
C LEU A 74 -3.49 2.04 9.13
N VAL A 75 -4.16 2.29 8.01
CA VAL A 75 -4.64 3.61 7.59
C VAL A 75 -6.11 3.49 7.16
N GLU A 76 -6.98 4.19 7.88
CA GLU A 76 -8.41 4.29 7.53
C GLU A 76 -8.74 5.62 6.84
N ASP A 77 -8.11 6.71 7.28
CA ASP A 77 -8.19 8.00 6.60
C ASP A 77 -7.24 8.01 5.39
N LEU A 78 -7.82 7.98 4.20
CA LEU A 78 -7.10 7.93 2.94
C LEU A 78 -6.55 9.31 2.53
N ALA A 79 -6.87 10.38 3.26
CA ALA A 79 -6.43 11.73 2.96
C ALA A 79 -4.91 11.83 2.74
N GLY A 80 -4.54 12.48 1.63
CA GLY A 80 -3.14 12.63 1.21
C GLY A 80 -2.45 11.34 0.75
N TYR A 81 -3.17 10.22 0.61
CA TYR A 81 -2.70 9.04 -0.14
C TYR A 81 -3.37 8.92 -1.50
N VAL A 82 -4.39 9.73 -1.76
CA VAL A 82 -5.14 9.73 -3.01
C VAL A 82 -4.64 10.84 -3.92
N VAL A 83 -4.41 10.49 -5.17
CA VAL A 83 -4.01 11.42 -6.23
C VAL A 83 -4.93 11.28 -7.42
N SER A 84 -5.03 12.31 -8.26
CA SER A 84 -5.70 12.21 -9.54
C SER A 84 -4.80 12.62 -10.71
N LEU A 85 -5.12 12.09 -11.88
CA LEU A 85 -4.51 12.41 -13.16
C LEU A 85 -5.60 12.63 -14.20
N ASP A 86 -5.40 13.60 -15.09
CA ASP A 86 -6.26 13.76 -16.26
C ASP A 86 -6.35 12.46 -17.07
N LYS A 87 -7.54 12.12 -17.56
CA LYS A 87 -7.81 10.84 -18.25
C LYS A 87 -7.05 10.69 -19.58
N SER A 88 -6.56 11.76 -20.17
CA SER A 88 -5.70 11.74 -21.36
C SER A 88 -4.21 11.48 -21.03
N SER A 89 -3.81 11.64 -19.77
CA SER A 89 -2.44 11.41 -19.33
C SER A 89 -2.05 9.94 -19.39
N LYS A 90 -0.75 9.69 -19.69
CA LYS A 90 -0.16 8.38 -19.41
C LYS A 90 -0.23 8.16 -17.90
N TYR A 91 -0.49 6.94 -17.47
CA TYR A 91 -0.71 6.66 -16.04
C TYR A 91 -0.06 5.35 -15.55
N ALA A 92 0.57 4.58 -16.43
CA ALA A 92 1.15 3.28 -16.07
C ALA A 92 2.16 3.35 -14.89
N PRO A 93 3.03 4.38 -14.78
CA PRO A 93 3.90 4.51 -13.60
C PRO A 93 3.13 4.73 -12.30
N VAL A 94 2.06 5.52 -12.33
CA VAL A 94 1.19 5.78 -11.16
C VAL A 94 0.39 4.52 -10.79
N LEU A 95 -0.23 3.85 -11.77
CA LEU A 95 -0.96 2.59 -11.56
C LEU A 95 -0.08 1.49 -10.93
N LYS A 96 1.19 1.40 -11.34
CA LYS A 96 2.12 0.40 -10.79
C LYS A 96 2.23 0.51 -9.27
N ASN A 97 2.19 1.73 -8.74
CA ASN A 97 2.32 2.05 -7.32
C ASN A 97 0.98 2.33 -6.62
N SER A 98 -0.16 2.11 -7.29
CA SER A 98 -1.48 2.24 -6.66
C SER A 98 -1.98 0.90 -6.08
N ILE A 99 -2.74 1.03 -4.99
CA ILE A 99 -3.52 -0.02 -4.32
C ILE A 99 -4.84 -0.22 -5.05
N GLU A 100 -5.52 0.88 -5.34
CA GLU A 100 -6.84 0.93 -5.97
C GLU A 100 -6.88 2.11 -6.93
N TYR A 101 -7.75 2.05 -7.93
CA TYR A 101 -8.05 3.21 -8.76
C TYR A 101 -9.48 3.17 -9.31
N ALA A 102 -9.99 4.34 -9.64
CA ALA A 102 -11.24 4.48 -10.38
C ALA A 102 -11.09 5.54 -11.47
N GLU A 103 -11.93 5.45 -12.50
CA GLU A 103 -12.05 6.50 -13.50
C GLU A 103 -13.33 7.30 -13.25
N THR A 104 -13.21 8.62 -13.31
CA THR A 104 -14.35 9.53 -13.39
C THR A 104 -14.54 9.99 -14.84
N GLN A 105 -15.36 11.02 -15.05
CA GLN A 105 -15.58 11.60 -16.38
C GLN A 105 -14.29 12.18 -16.97
N ASN A 106 -13.48 12.87 -16.15
CA ASN A 106 -12.35 13.68 -16.63
C ASN A 106 -10.99 13.18 -16.12
N GLU A 107 -10.96 12.40 -15.05
CA GLU A 107 -9.73 12.02 -14.36
C GLU A 107 -9.72 10.53 -13.97
N ARG A 108 -8.54 10.05 -13.60
CA ARG A 108 -8.32 8.80 -12.89
C ARG A 108 -7.87 9.13 -11.49
N VAL A 109 -8.51 8.52 -10.51
CA VAL A 109 -8.23 8.69 -9.08
C VAL A 109 -7.52 7.43 -8.60
N PHE A 110 -6.39 7.57 -7.92
CA PHE A 110 -5.53 6.47 -7.47
C PHE A 110 -5.30 6.56 -5.97
N LEU A 111 -5.50 5.45 -5.25
CA LEU A 111 -4.98 5.28 -3.90
C LEU A 111 -3.53 4.78 -4.00
N MET A 112 -2.56 5.57 -3.57
CA MET A 112 -1.14 5.21 -3.64
C MET A 112 -0.72 4.30 -2.47
N LYS A 113 0.21 3.37 -2.70
CA LYS A 113 0.61 2.34 -1.70
C LYS A 113 1.34 2.90 -0.48
N ASP A 114 1.89 4.10 -0.56
CA ASP A 114 2.57 4.82 0.53
C ASP A 114 2.78 6.30 0.14
N LYS A 115 3.31 7.12 1.07
CA LYS A 115 3.56 8.55 0.82
C LYS A 115 4.67 8.79 -0.22
N VAL A 116 5.65 7.91 -0.32
CA VAL A 116 6.70 8.01 -1.35
C VAL A 116 6.07 7.87 -2.73
N SER A 117 5.12 6.96 -2.88
CA SER A 117 4.38 6.76 -4.12
C SER A 117 3.47 7.94 -4.47
N VAL A 118 2.97 8.68 -3.47
CA VAL A 118 2.27 9.96 -3.69
C VAL A 118 3.24 10.97 -4.28
N GLU A 119 4.41 11.16 -3.65
CA GLU A 119 5.45 12.09 -4.15
C GLU A 119 5.87 11.75 -5.59
N GLU A 120 6.15 10.47 -5.88
CA GLU A 120 6.46 9.99 -7.23
C GLU A 120 5.34 10.28 -8.25
N ALA A 121 4.07 10.16 -7.83
CA ALA A 121 2.93 10.46 -8.70
C ALA A 121 2.81 11.97 -8.96
N LEU A 122 3.04 12.81 -7.95
CA LEU A 122 3.05 14.27 -8.09
C LEU A 122 4.15 14.73 -9.06
N GLU A 123 5.36 14.16 -8.96
CA GLU A 123 6.44 14.39 -9.93
C GLU A 123 6.06 13.97 -11.35
N PHE A 124 5.16 12.99 -11.47
CA PHE A 124 4.62 12.51 -12.73
C PHE A 124 3.44 13.35 -13.26
N GLY A 125 3.08 14.44 -12.58
CA GLY A 125 2.00 15.34 -12.98
C GLY A 125 0.63 15.00 -12.41
N ALA A 126 0.56 14.12 -11.40
CA ALA A 126 -0.66 13.93 -10.62
C ALA A 126 -0.88 15.11 -9.66
N GLU A 127 -2.09 15.24 -9.16
CA GLU A 127 -2.46 16.21 -8.12
C GLU A 127 -3.03 15.48 -6.91
N ILE A 128 -2.91 16.08 -5.71
CA ILE A 128 -3.58 15.53 -4.53
C ILE A 128 -5.08 15.59 -4.74
N TYR A 129 -5.77 14.47 -4.54
CA TYR A 129 -7.21 14.39 -4.69
C TYR A 129 -7.91 14.72 -3.38
N ASP A 130 -8.77 15.74 -3.40
CA ASP A 130 -9.58 16.21 -2.26
C ASP A 130 -11.10 15.98 -2.44
N GLY A 131 -11.49 15.32 -3.54
CA GLY A 131 -12.87 14.98 -3.85
C GLY A 131 -13.42 13.76 -3.09
N ILE A 132 -14.63 13.32 -3.48
CA ILE A 132 -15.24 12.10 -2.93
C ILE A 132 -14.51 10.89 -3.48
N ILE A 133 -13.87 10.15 -2.58
CA ILE A 133 -13.11 8.94 -2.93
C ILE A 133 -14.06 7.86 -3.47
N PRO A 134 -13.83 7.34 -4.70
CA PRO A 134 -14.82 6.54 -5.44
C PRO A 134 -14.79 5.01 -5.16
N PHE A 135 -14.04 4.55 -4.15
CA PHE A 135 -13.83 3.12 -3.85
C PHE A 135 -14.01 2.78 -2.37
#